data_AF-Q1Q2A5-F1
#
_entry.id   AF-Q1Q2A5-F1
#
_cell.length_a   1.000
_cell.length_b   1.000
_cell.length_c   1.000
_cell.angle_alpha   90.00
_cell.angle_beta   90.00
_cell.angle_gamma   90.00
#
_symmetry.space_group_name_H-M   'P 1'
#
loop_
_entity.id
_entity.type
_entity.pdbx_description
1 polymer ?
#
loop_
_entity_poly.entity_id
_entity_poly.type
_entity_poly.pdbx_seq_one_letter_code
_entity_poly.pdbx_strand_id
1 'polypeptide(L)'
;MKQLFLCIATIFCLAHLAHAAVVEVPLYKFTNTLVKSIDLKCISAEYTIPVSVPERWEIEKAVMRFQYVNSSSLLENKSTLVVKVNEYPIAQIKLSPIVPEGEVKMTIPPVLLDTGYNNISFAVTQHYTDECEDPCAPGLWTTINVDESILRVEYCLKPVPLQLSVIPEFLFDPKIFPHGRVNFIAEGLTSEELINYAGIVASGIALRYDYRQVFFSVSKDIKPNVDNILLGKKDFIYDFLRKKGVEINEGAGALLNGCSPQVKKQKCRKSLIFIGFYAEQQAFF
;
A
#
# COMPACT_ATOMS: atom_id res chain seq x y z
N MET A 1 57.72 -20.91 -23.87
CA MET A 1 56.34 -21.12 -24.36
C MET A 1 55.44 -20.94 -23.15
N LYS A 2 54.73 -19.82 -22.98
CA LYS A 2 53.32 -19.68 -23.41
C LYS A 2 52.50 -20.96 -23.19
N GLN A 3 51.86 -21.07 -22.03
CA GLN A 3 50.52 -21.65 -21.94
C GLN A 3 49.53 -20.54 -21.55
N LEU A 4 48.25 -20.76 -21.82
CA LEU A 4 47.29 -19.70 -22.08
C LEU A 4 46.30 -19.53 -20.92
N PHE A 5 46.04 -18.28 -20.52
CA PHE A 5 44.94 -17.95 -19.62
C PHE A 5 43.60 -18.37 -20.25
N LEU A 6 42.81 -19.17 -19.54
CA LEU A 6 41.38 -19.36 -19.82
C LEU A 6 40.59 -19.31 -18.51
N CYS A 7 40.69 -18.19 -17.80
CA CYS A 7 39.77 -17.88 -16.71
C CYS A 7 38.38 -17.64 -17.31
N ILE A 8 37.55 -18.68 -17.34
CA ILE A 8 36.12 -18.56 -17.63
C ILE A 8 35.49 -17.85 -16.44
N ALA A 9 35.50 -16.52 -16.49
CA ALA A 9 34.74 -15.69 -15.58
C ALA A 9 33.26 -15.87 -15.93
N THR A 10 32.61 -16.85 -15.31
CA THR A 10 31.15 -16.94 -15.26
C THR A 10 30.62 -15.69 -14.60
N ILE A 11 30.24 -14.71 -15.42
CA ILE A 11 29.48 -13.54 -14.99
C ILE A 11 28.14 -14.06 -14.51
N PHE A 12 28.05 -14.32 -13.21
CA PHE A 12 26.82 -14.73 -12.54
C PHE A 12 25.94 -13.48 -12.46
N CYS A 13 25.29 -13.16 -13.59
CA CYS A 13 24.39 -12.04 -13.73
C CYS A 13 23.11 -12.36 -12.95
N LEU A 14 23.18 -12.20 -11.63
CA LEU A 14 22.04 -12.03 -10.75
C LEU A 14 21.35 -10.74 -11.17
N ALA A 15 20.46 -10.88 -12.17
CA ALA A 15 19.44 -9.91 -12.47
C ALA A 15 18.50 -9.85 -11.25
N HIS A 16 18.86 -9.01 -10.28
CA HIS A 16 17.97 -8.63 -9.20
C HIS A 16 16.79 -7.87 -9.81
N LEU A 17 15.75 -8.62 -10.16
CA LEU A 17 14.42 -8.12 -10.35
C LEU A 17 14.09 -7.23 -9.15
N ALA A 18 13.74 -5.97 -9.40
CA ALA A 18 13.17 -5.12 -8.38
C ALA A 18 11.92 -5.85 -7.83
N HIS A 19 11.91 -6.13 -6.53
CA HIS A 19 10.82 -6.88 -5.93
C HIS A 19 9.70 -5.89 -5.60
N ALA A 20 8.63 -5.93 -6.38
CA ALA A 20 7.42 -5.19 -6.09
C ALA A 20 6.91 -5.59 -4.70
N ALA A 21 6.65 -4.61 -3.83
CA ALA A 21 6.03 -4.88 -2.55
C ALA A 21 4.58 -5.33 -2.79
N VAL A 22 4.20 -6.47 -2.23
CA VAL A 22 2.85 -7.03 -2.38
C VAL A 22 2.08 -6.85 -1.09
N VAL A 23 0.87 -6.30 -1.19
CA VAL A 23 -0.13 -6.30 -0.13
C VAL A 23 -1.40 -6.99 -0.63
N GLU A 24 -1.98 -7.85 0.21
CA GLU A 24 -3.28 -8.48 -0.04
C GLU A 24 -4.23 -8.06 1.08
N VAL A 25 -5.33 -7.39 0.70
CA VAL A 25 -6.27 -6.76 1.61
C VAL A 25 -7.67 -7.35 1.41
N PRO A 26 -8.26 -7.98 2.44
CA PRO A 26 -9.67 -8.37 2.39
C PRO A 26 -10.57 -7.12 2.28
N LEU A 27 -11.53 -7.11 1.36
CA LEU A 27 -12.34 -5.92 1.06
C LEU A 27 -13.14 -5.42 2.28
N TYR A 28 -13.59 -6.32 3.17
CA TYR A 28 -14.26 -5.94 4.40
C TYR A 28 -13.45 -4.94 5.26
N LYS A 29 -12.11 -4.90 5.13
CA LYS A 29 -11.25 -3.94 5.84
C LYS A 29 -11.37 -2.49 5.37
N PHE A 30 -11.85 -2.27 4.14
CA PHE A 30 -12.18 -0.93 3.61
C PHE A 30 -13.65 -0.57 3.86
N THR A 31 -14.49 -1.54 4.27
CA THR A 31 -15.85 -1.30 4.75
C THR A 31 -15.87 -0.99 6.24
N ASN A 32 -17.03 -0.56 6.77
CA ASN A 32 -17.23 -0.49 8.22
C ASN A 32 -17.21 -1.91 8.81
N THR A 33 -16.48 -2.14 9.90
CA THR A 33 -15.87 -3.41 10.36
C THR A 33 -16.82 -4.59 10.66
N LEU A 34 -18.11 -4.45 10.40
CA LEU A 34 -19.16 -5.45 10.64
C LEU A 34 -19.80 -5.99 9.34
N VAL A 35 -19.49 -5.41 8.18
CA VAL A 35 -20.06 -5.84 6.89
C VAL A 35 -19.30 -7.07 6.36
N LYS A 36 -19.96 -8.25 6.41
CA LYS A 36 -19.47 -9.50 5.80
C LYS A 36 -19.93 -9.67 4.34
N SER A 37 -21.09 -9.12 4.01
CA SER A 37 -21.67 -9.15 2.68
C SER A 37 -22.41 -7.85 2.37
N ILE A 38 -22.51 -7.52 1.08
CA ILE A 38 -23.25 -6.36 0.56
C ILE A 38 -24.44 -6.89 -0.22
N ASP A 39 -25.68 -6.60 0.21
CA ASP A 39 -26.86 -6.91 -0.57
C ASP A 39 -27.23 -5.75 -1.51
N LEU A 40 -27.30 -6.03 -2.82
CA LEU A 40 -27.73 -5.11 -3.87
C LEU A 40 -29.14 -5.53 -4.32
N LYS A 41 -30.17 -4.84 -3.81
CA LYS A 41 -31.61 -5.18 -3.97
C LYS A 41 -32.29 -4.26 -4.98
N CYS A 42 -33.49 -4.63 -5.44
CA CYS A 42 -34.27 -3.91 -6.45
C CYS A 42 -33.62 -3.92 -7.86
N ILE A 43 -34.34 -3.36 -8.83
CA ILE A 43 -34.00 -3.30 -10.26
C ILE A 43 -32.64 -2.65 -10.53
N SER A 44 -32.21 -1.73 -9.65
CA SER A 44 -30.91 -1.07 -9.69
C SER A 44 -30.45 -0.74 -8.28
N ALA A 45 -29.22 -1.10 -7.94
CA ALA A 45 -28.55 -0.71 -6.70
C ALA A 45 -27.03 -0.61 -6.92
N GLU A 46 -26.37 0.22 -6.11
CA GLU A 46 -24.93 0.41 -6.15
C GLU A 46 -24.36 0.54 -4.73
N TYR A 47 -23.18 -0.04 -4.51
CA TYR A 47 -22.43 0.10 -3.26
C TYR A 47 -20.95 0.38 -3.57
N THR A 48 -20.38 1.38 -2.90
CA THR A 48 -19.02 1.84 -3.11
C THR A 48 -18.13 1.53 -1.91
N ILE A 49 -16.97 0.91 -2.18
CA ILE A 49 -15.90 0.68 -1.21
C ILE A 49 -14.76 1.68 -1.51
N PRO A 50 -14.46 2.63 -0.59
CA PRO A 50 -13.35 3.55 -0.74
C PRO A 50 -12.02 2.87 -0.37
N VAL A 51 -11.18 2.57 -1.36
CA VAL A 51 -9.86 1.96 -1.15
C VAL A 51 -8.76 3.04 -1.12
N SER A 52 -7.84 2.94 -0.16
CA SER A 52 -6.80 3.96 0.03
C SER A 52 -5.50 3.62 -0.70
N VAL A 53 -5.00 4.57 -1.50
CA VAL A 53 -3.70 4.53 -2.18
C VAL A 53 -2.79 5.59 -1.54
N PRO A 54 -1.75 5.19 -0.79
CA PRO A 54 -0.81 6.11 -0.17
C PRO A 54 -0.01 6.93 -1.17
N GLU A 55 0.34 8.15 -0.78
CA GLU A 55 1.21 9.05 -1.57
C GLU A 55 2.56 8.41 -1.89
N ARG A 56 3.07 7.53 -1.03
CA ARG A 56 4.32 6.81 -1.30
C ARG A 56 4.23 5.67 -2.30
N TRP A 57 3.04 5.21 -2.70
CA TRP A 57 2.92 4.04 -3.57
C TRP A 57 2.92 4.44 -5.04
N GLU A 58 3.75 3.76 -5.83
CA GLU A 58 3.70 3.73 -7.28
C GLU A 58 3.13 2.36 -7.67
N ILE A 59 1.89 2.34 -8.15
CA ILE A 59 1.12 1.11 -8.38
C ILE A 59 1.58 0.46 -9.70
N GLU A 60 2.18 -0.72 -9.62
CA GLU A 60 2.57 -1.48 -10.81
C GLU A 60 1.42 -2.36 -11.30
N LYS A 61 0.67 -2.97 -10.39
CA LYS A 61 -0.43 -3.88 -10.71
C LYS A 61 -1.41 -4.03 -9.55
N ALA A 62 -2.70 -3.96 -9.85
CA ALA A 62 -3.77 -4.24 -8.92
C ALA A 62 -4.69 -5.35 -9.46
N VAL A 63 -5.08 -6.30 -8.62
CA VAL A 63 -5.96 -7.42 -8.96
C VAL A 63 -6.98 -7.61 -7.85
N MET A 64 -8.26 -7.56 -8.19
CA MET A 64 -9.36 -7.85 -7.27
C MET A 64 -9.93 -9.24 -7.55
N ARG A 65 -10.18 -10.00 -6.48
CA ARG A 65 -10.92 -11.26 -6.49
C ARG A 65 -12.14 -11.09 -5.57
N PHE A 66 -13.33 -11.40 -6.05
CA PHE A 66 -14.55 -11.40 -5.23
C PHE A 66 -15.48 -12.54 -5.61
N GLN A 67 -16.39 -12.88 -4.71
CA GLN A 67 -17.50 -13.80 -4.97
C GLN A 67 -18.83 -13.05 -4.86
N TYR A 68 -19.83 -13.51 -5.60
CA TYR A 68 -21.21 -13.04 -5.49
C TYR A 68 -22.20 -14.20 -5.57
N VAL A 69 -23.40 -13.97 -5.06
CA VAL A 69 -24.56 -14.87 -5.23
C VAL A 69 -25.75 -14.03 -5.69
N ASN A 70 -26.40 -14.38 -6.80
CA ASN A 70 -27.61 -13.72 -7.27
C ASN A 70 -28.87 -14.54 -7.06
N SER A 71 -30.03 -13.89 -7.08
CA SER A 71 -31.33 -14.54 -7.07
C SER A 71 -31.51 -15.50 -8.25
N SER A 72 -32.10 -16.66 -8.02
CA SER A 72 -32.50 -17.63 -9.05
C SER A 72 -33.77 -17.21 -9.82
N SER A 73 -34.35 -16.04 -9.49
CA SER A 73 -35.48 -15.46 -10.22
C SER A 73 -35.08 -14.46 -11.32
N LEU A 74 -33.79 -14.21 -11.52
CA LEU A 74 -33.30 -13.20 -12.48
C LEU A 74 -33.31 -13.71 -13.94
N LEU A 75 -33.40 -12.78 -14.89
CA LEU A 75 -33.20 -13.04 -16.32
C LEU A 75 -31.76 -12.72 -16.73
N GLU A 76 -30.96 -13.74 -17.08
CA GLU A 76 -29.52 -13.62 -17.38
C GLU A 76 -29.20 -12.72 -18.61
N ASN A 77 -30.13 -12.64 -19.56
CA ASN A 77 -29.99 -11.78 -20.74
C ASN A 77 -30.16 -10.28 -20.43
N LYS A 78 -30.74 -9.93 -19.27
CA LYS A 78 -31.04 -8.57 -18.83
C LYS A 78 -30.32 -8.17 -17.53
N SER A 79 -29.96 -9.13 -16.69
CA SER A 79 -29.41 -8.89 -15.36
C SER A 79 -27.89 -8.91 -15.36
N THR A 80 -27.26 -7.81 -14.96
CA THR A 80 -25.79 -7.67 -14.94
C THR A 80 -25.27 -6.98 -13.68
N LEU A 81 -24.12 -7.44 -13.19
CA LEU A 81 -23.27 -6.74 -12.23
C LEU A 81 -22.14 -6.03 -13.00
N VAL A 82 -21.98 -4.73 -12.78
CA VAL A 82 -20.90 -3.89 -13.29
C VAL A 82 -19.99 -3.52 -12.11
N VAL A 83 -18.68 -3.63 -12.33
CA VAL A 83 -17.68 -3.12 -11.38
C VAL A 83 -17.01 -1.89 -11.98
N LYS A 84 -17.10 -0.77 -11.26
CA LYS A 84 -16.46 0.51 -11.59
C LYS A 84 -15.24 0.77 -10.71
N VAL A 85 -14.30 1.56 -11.23
CA VAL A 85 -13.27 2.24 -10.44
C VAL A 85 -13.29 3.73 -10.82
N ASN A 86 -13.50 4.61 -9.84
CA ASN A 86 -13.68 6.06 -10.04
C ASN A 86 -14.71 6.37 -11.16
N GLU A 87 -15.90 5.76 -11.04
CA GLU A 87 -16.99 5.73 -12.02
C GLU A 87 -16.70 5.10 -13.41
N TYR A 88 -15.45 4.76 -13.72
CA TYR A 88 -15.11 4.09 -14.98
C TYR A 88 -15.39 2.57 -14.89
N PRO A 89 -16.25 1.99 -15.75
CA PRO A 89 -16.56 0.56 -15.71
C PRO A 89 -15.39 -0.29 -16.24
N ILE A 90 -14.94 -1.28 -15.45
CA ILE A 90 -13.81 -2.15 -15.79
C ILE A 90 -14.15 -3.64 -15.86
N ALA A 91 -15.32 -4.05 -15.37
CA ALA A 91 -15.87 -5.39 -15.59
C ALA A 91 -17.40 -5.34 -15.68
N GLN A 92 -17.98 -6.23 -16.49
CA GLN A 92 -19.41 -6.50 -16.55
C GLN A 92 -19.62 -8.02 -16.56
N ILE A 93 -20.52 -8.49 -15.68
CA ILE A 93 -20.79 -9.89 -15.39
C ILE A 93 -22.29 -10.13 -15.55
N LYS A 94 -22.70 -11.21 -16.22
CA LYS A 94 -24.11 -11.62 -16.27
C LYS A 94 -24.51 -12.39 -15.02
N LEU A 95 -25.72 -12.14 -14.53
CA LEU A 95 -26.26 -12.77 -13.34
C LEU A 95 -27.13 -13.96 -13.76
N SER A 96 -26.62 -15.19 -13.60
CA SER A 96 -27.30 -16.40 -14.07
C SER A 96 -28.26 -16.94 -13.01
N PRO A 97 -29.54 -17.21 -13.32
CA PRO A 97 -30.44 -17.86 -12.38
C PRO A 97 -30.15 -19.36 -12.21
N ILE A 98 -29.44 -19.97 -13.18
CA ILE A 98 -29.11 -21.40 -13.22
C ILE A 98 -27.85 -21.69 -12.40
N VAL A 99 -26.86 -20.78 -12.48
CA VAL A 99 -25.62 -20.82 -11.68
C VAL A 99 -25.53 -19.50 -10.90
N PRO A 100 -26.26 -19.38 -9.78
CA PRO A 100 -26.38 -18.11 -9.04
C PRO A 100 -25.11 -17.70 -8.32
N GLU A 101 -24.22 -18.64 -8.00
CA GLU A 101 -22.93 -18.39 -7.34
C GLU A 101 -21.83 -18.16 -8.39
N GLY A 102 -21.04 -17.10 -8.22
CA GLY A 102 -19.95 -16.77 -9.15
C GLY A 102 -18.71 -16.20 -8.47
N GLU A 103 -17.53 -16.53 -9.01
CA GLU A 103 -16.25 -15.92 -8.63
C GLU A 103 -15.73 -15.05 -9.78
N VAL A 104 -15.32 -13.82 -9.46
CA VAL A 104 -14.75 -12.86 -10.39
C VAL A 104 -13.32 -12.56 -9.99
N LYS A 105 -12.38 -12.68 -10.93
CA LYS A 105 -11.00 -12.24 -10.81
C LYS A 105 -10.66 -11.27 -11.93
N MET A 106 -10.27 -10.05 -11.57
CA MET A 106 -10.14 -8.93 -12.50
C MET A 106 -8.91 -8.08 -12.18
N THR A 107 -8.22 -7.59 -13.22
CA THR A 107 -7.12 -6.63 -13.08
C THR A 107 -7.69 -5.22 -13.09
N ILE A 108 -7.29 -4.40 -12.12
CA ILE A 108 -7.57 -2.96 -12.12
C ILE A 108 -6.40 -2.26 -12.83
N PRO A 109 -6.62 -1.51 -13.92
CA PRO A 109 -5.59 -0.71 -14.57
C PRO A 109 -5.00 0.32 -13.57
N PRO A 110 -3.68 0.36 -13.33
CA PRO A 110 -3.08 1.31 -12.38
C PRO A 110 -3.38 2.79 -12.69
N VAL A 111 -3.61 3.13 -13.95
CA VAL A 111 -4.01 4.48 -14.41
C VAL A 111 -5.40 4.93 -13.92
N LEU A 112 -6.19 4.04 -13.32
CA LEU A 112 -7.47 4.36 -12.66
C LEU A 112 -7.35 4.42 -11.13
N LEU A 113 -6.14 4.29 -10.57
CA LEU A 113 -5.87 4.33 -9.13
C LEU A 113 -5.03 5.56 -8.79
N ASP A 114 -5.73 6.68 -8.59
CA ASP A 114 -5.14 7.94 -8.15
C ASP A 114 -4.55 7.82 -6.74
N THR A 115 -3.60 8.69 -6.41
CA THR A 115 -3.15 8.86 -5.02
C THR A 115 -4.27 9.50 -4.19
N GLY A 116 -4.70 8.85 -3.11
CA GLY A 116 -5.85 9.31 -2.32
C GLY A 116 -6.78 8.16 -1.91
N TYR A 117 -8.08 8.41 -1.97
CA TYR A 117 -9.12 7.40 -1.86
C TYR A 117 -9.75 7.18 -3.24
N ASN A 118 -9.87 5.93 -3.66
CA ASN A 118 -10.47 5.53 -4.93
C ASN A 118 -11.76 4.76 -4.67
N ASN A 119 -12.79 5.01 -5.48
CA ASN A 119 -14.09 4.39 -5.34
C ASN A 119 -14.16 3.11 -6.19
N ILE A 120 -14.15 1.94 -5.54
CA ILE A 120 -14.54 0.68 -6.20
C ILE A 120 -16.04 0.49 -5.99
N SER A 121 -16.84 0.58 -7.05
CA SER A 121 -18.31 0.46 -6.96
C SER A 121 -18.81 -0.82 -7.60
N PHE A 122 -19.72 -1.51 -6.90
CA PHE A 122 -20.47 -2.66 -7.40
C PHE A 122 -21.89 -2.19 -7.71
N ALA A 123 -22.23 -2.09 -8.99
CA ALA A 123 -23.53 -1.64 -9.47
C ALA A 123 -24.27 -2.78 -10.17
N VAL A 124 -25.53 -3.03 -9.85
CA VAL A 124 -26.37 -4.02 -10.54
C VAL A 124 -27.50 -3.38 -11.32
N THR A 125 -27.87 -4.04 -12.40
CA THR A 125 -29.18 -3.91 -13.06
C THR A 125 -29.79 -5.30 -13.10
N GLN A 126 -31.03 -5.46 -12.62
CA GLN A 126 -31.63 -6.77 -12.32
C GLN A 126 -33.08 -6.80 -12.79
N HIS A 127 -33.48 -7.85 -13.49
CA HIS A 127 -34.84 -8.01 -14.00
C HIS A 127 -35.34 -9.44 -13.76
N TYR A 128 -36.60 -9.63 -13.39
CA TYR A 128 -37.19 -10.96 -13.16
C TYR A 128 -38.27 -11.37 -14.15
N THR A 129 -38.70 -10.46 -15.05
CA THR A 129 -39.67 -10.75 -16.11
C THR A 129 -39.35 -9.95 -17.39
N ASP A 130 -39.91 -10.40 -18.51
CA ASP A 130 -39.90 -9.66 -19.77
C ASP A 130 -41.05 -8.63 -19.89
N GLU A 131 -42.01 -8.69 -18.96
CA GLU A 131 -43.20 -7.83 -18.90
C GLU A 131 -43.02 -6.65 -17.92
N CYS A 132 -44.14 -6.07 -17.45
CA CYS A 132 -44.14 -5.09 -16.37
C CYS A 132 -43.74 -5.74 -15.04
N GLU A 133 -42.84 -5.12 -14.28
CA GLU A 133 -42.25 -5.71 -13.07
C GLU A 133 -42.31 -4.73 -11.88
N ASP A 134 -42.38 -5.26 -10.65
CA ASP A 134 -42.20 -4.45 -9.44
C ASP A 134 -40.70 -4.13 -9.27
N PRO A 135 -40.29 -2.83 -9.31
CA PRO A 135 -38.89 -2.44 -9.22
C PRO A 135 -38.17 -2.92 -7.95
N CYS A 136 -38.89 -3.29 -6.89
CA CYS A 136 -38.33 -3.82 -5.65
C CYS A 136 -38.94 -5.18 -5.26
N ALA A 137 -39.36 -5.98 -6.24
CA ALA A 137 -39.83 -7.34 -6.01
C ALA A 137 -38.84 -8.16 -5.15
N PRO A 138 -39.30 -9.03 -4.22
CA PRO A 138 -38.42 -9.82 -3.36
C PRO A 138 -37.42 -10.74 -4.08
N GLY A 139 -37.64 -11.03 -5.37
CA GLY A 139 -36.72 -11.78 -6.23
C GLY A 139 -35.57 -10.96 -6.84
N LEU A 140 -35.55 -9.63 -6.68
CA LEU A 140 -34.50 -8.75 -7.22
C LEU A 140 -33.40 -8.50 -6.17
N TRP A 141 -32.41 -9.39 -6.13
CA TRP A 141 -31.21 -9.24 -5.30
C TRP A 141 -29.97 -9.95 -5.85
N THR A 142 -28.81 -9.36 -5.56
CA THR A 142 -27.48 -9.95 -5.69
C THR A 142 -26.65 -9.56 -4.48
N THR A 143 -25.95 -10.51 -3.86
CA THR A 143 -25.15 -10.31 -2.66
C THR A 143 -23.66 -10.54 -2.97
N ILE A 144 -22.80 -9.57 -2.62
CA ILE A 144 -21.33 -9.68 -2.76
C ILE A 144 -20.73 -10.15 -1.41
N ASN A 145 -19.88 -11.19 -1.42
CA ASN A 145 -19.19 -11.69 -0.22
C ASN A 145 -17.88 -10.91 0.01
N VAL A 146 -17.89 -9.88 0.89
CA VAL A 146 -16.70 -9.04 1.14
C VAL A 146 -15.73 -9.61 2.18
N ASP A 147 -16.13 -10.63 2.94
CA ASP A 147 -15.28 -11.32 3.91
C ASP A 147 -14.19 -12.15 3.20
N GLU A 148 -14.55 -12.83 2.11
CA GLU A 148 -13.63 -13.63 1.26
C GLU A 148 -13.04 -12.86 0.07
N SER A 149 -13.53 -11.65 -0.23
CA SER A 149 -13.01 -10.83 -1.32
C SER A 149 -11.67 -10.20 -0.99
N ILE A 150 -10.72 -10.20 -1.93
CA ILE A 150 -9.34 -9.70 -1.74
C ILE A 150 -8.99 -8.71 -2.86
N LEU A 151 -8.49 -7.54 -2.47
CA LEU A 151 -7.71 -6.63 -3.33
C LEU A 151 -6.22 -6.89 -3.10
N ARG A 152 -5.54 -7.38 -4.13
CA ARG A 152 -4.08 -7.51 -4.19
C ARG A 152 -3.49 -6.31 -4.91
N VAL A 153 -2.49 -5.67 -4.32
CA VAL A 153 -1.75 -4.56 -4.92
C VAL A 153 -0.25 -4.88 -4.89
N GLU A 154 0.39 -4.70 -6.04
CA GLU A 154 1.83 -4.81 -6.26
C GLU A 154 2.35 -3.41 -6.58
N TYR A 155 3.28 -2.90 -5.77
CA TYR A 155 3.71 -1.49 -5.81
C TYR A 155 5.20 -1.31 -5.51
N CYS A 156 5.78 -0.23 -6.01
CA CYS A 156 7.06 0.32 -5.56
C CYS A 156 6.85 1.56 -4.69
N LEU A 157 7.90 1.97 -3.97
CA LEU A 157 7.88 3.18 -3.15
C LEU A 157 8.51 4.36 -3.89
N LYS A 158 7.74 5.45 -4.07
CA LYS A 158 8.25 6.73 -4.56
C LYS A 158 9.40 7.23 -3.64
N PRO A 159 10.49 7.80 -4.19
CA PRO A 159 11.61 8.29 -3.38
C PRO A 159 11.18 9.47 -2.48
N VAL A 160 11.63 9.48 -1.22
CA VAL A 160 11.25 10.51 -0.24
C VAL A 160 11.79 11.89 -0.64
N PRO A 161 10.94 12.91 -0.85
CA PRO A 161 11.40 14.27 -1.15
C PRO A 161 12.21 14.86 0.01
N LEU A 162 13.33 15.54 -0.29
CA LEU A 162 14.21 16.19 0.69
C LEU A 162 13.62 17.52 1.22
N GLN A 163 12.37 17.49 1.67
CA GLN A 163 11.61 18.64 2.16
C GLN A 163 10.92 18.32 3.49
N LEU A 164 10.81 19.31 4.36
CA LEU A 164 10.24 19.13 5.71
C LEU A 164 8.71 19.09 5.69
N SER A 165 8.12 19.76 4.69
CA SER A 165 6.70 19.86 4.41
C SER A 165 6.04 18.53 4.09
N VAL A 166 6.75 17.58 3.46
CA VAL A 166 6.15 16.30 3.02
C VAL A 166 6.00 15.28 4.16
N ILE A 167 6.61 15.50 5.32
CA ILE A 167 6.60 14.56 6.45
C ILE A 167 5.18 14.12 6.88
N PRO A 168 4.17 15.01 7.02
CA PRO A 168 2.84 14.61 7.47
C PRO A 168 2.05 13.77 6.46
N GLU A 169 2.18 14.07 5.17
CA GLU A 169 1.27 13.56 4.12
C GLU A 169 1.90 12.50 3.21
N PHE A 170 3.23 12.53 3.04
CA PHE A 170 3.99 11.55 2.25
C PHE A 170 4.52 10.43 3.15
N LEU A 171 5.15 10.79 4.27
CA LEU A 171 5.99 9.86 5.05
C LEU A 171 5.23 9.15 6.18
N PHE A 172 4.27 9.84 6.81
CA PHE A 172 3.35 9.27 7.81
C PHE A 172 1.90 9.32 7.32
N ASP A 173 1.70 8.97 6.04
CA ASP A 173 0.41 9.07 5.37
C ASP A 173 -0.68 8.20 6.06
N PRO A 174 -1.80 8.77 6.56
CA PRO A 174 -2.89 8.00 7.17
C PRO A 174 -3.55 7.01 6.20
N LYS A 175 -3.37 7.17 4.88
CA LYS A 175 -3.86 6.27 3.83
C LYS A 175 -3.11 4.93 3.77
N ILE A 176 -1.97 4.79 4.46
CA ILE A 176 -1.22 3.53 4.57
C ILE A 176 -2.06 2.47 5.26
N PHE A 177 -2.32 1.39 4.53
CA PHE A 177 -3.14 0.26 4.94
C PHE A 177 -2.27 -1.03 5.03
N PRO A 178 -2.49 -1.94 6.00
CA PRO A 178 -3.48 -1.89 7.09
C PRO A 178 -3.11 -0.96 8.24
N HIS A 179 -1.81 -0.78 8.48
CA HIS A 179 -1.29 -0.10 9.67
C HIS A 179 0.07 0.52 9.38
N GLY A 180 0.34 1.70 9.95
CA GLY A 180 1.69 2.27 9.94
C GLY A 180 2.68 1.39 10.70
N ARG A 181 3.94 1.29 10.23
CA ARG A 181 5.00 0.49 10.86
C ARG A 181 6.29 1.29 10.95
N VAL A 182 6.73 1.58 12.17
CA VAL A 182 7.88 2.43 12.46
C VAL A 182 8.88 1.69 13.36
N ASN A 183 10.17 1.91 13.13
CA ASN A 183 11.26 1.37 13.94
C ASN A 183 12.14 2.50 14.47
N PHE A 184 12.26 2.61 15.79
CA PHE A 184 13.24 3.47 16.44
C PHE A 184 14.60 2.75 16.47
N ILE A 185 15.61 3.35 15.83
CA ILE A 185 17.00 2.93 15.95
C ILE A 185 17.61 3.66 17.15
N ALA A 186 18.06 2.91 18.15
CA ALA A 186 18.72 3.44 19.34
C ALA A 186 19.72 2.42 19.92
N GLU A 187 20.73 2.89 20.67
CA GLU A 187 21.66 2.02 21.42
C GLU A 187 20.92 1.15 22.46
N GLY A 188 19.87 1.73 23.03
CA GLY A 188 18.85 1.16 23.90
C GLY A 188 18.00 2.28 24.50
N LEU A 189 16.72 2.04 24.75
CA LEU A 189 15.86 2.99 25.49
C LEU A 189 16.08 2.84 27.00
N THR A 190 17.29 3.15 27.46
CA THR A 190 17.73 2.94 28.85
C THR A 190 17.83 4.22 29.69
N SER A 191 17.78 5.39 29.07
CA SER A 191 17.64 6.67 29.79
C SER A 191 16.20 7.18 29.70
N GLU A 192 15.71 7.73 30.81
CA GLU A 192 14.39 8.38 30.89
C GLU A 192 14.23 9.49 29.84
N GLU A 193 15.28 10.30 29.65
CA GLU A 193 15.43 11.29 28.58
C GLU A 193 15.07 10.72 27.19
N LEU A 194 15.64 9.57 26.82
CA LEU A 194 15.44 8.99 25.48
C LEU A 194 14.09 8.28 25.35
N ILE A 195 13.56 7.71 26.44
CA ILE A 195 12.19 7.19 26.51
C ILE A 195 11.18 8.32 26.30
N ASN A 196 11.37 9.46 26.97
CA ASN A 196 10.51 10.64 26.83
C ASN A 196 10.54 11.20 25.40
N TYR A 197 11.71 11.33 24.79
CA TYR A 197 11.80 11.73 23.37
C TYR A 197 11.15 10.71 22.42
N ALA A 198 11.34 9.40 22.64
CA ALA A 198 10.67 8.38 21.83
C ALA A 198 9.14 8.43 21.98
N GLY A 199 8.62 8.69 23.19
CA GLY A 199 7.19 8.88 23.42
C GLY A 199 6.61 10.11 22.71
N ILE A 200 7.32 11.25 22.77
CA ILE A 200 6.92 12.48 22.04
C ILE A 200 6.89 12.24 20.53
N VAL A 201 7.93 11.60 19.98
CA VAL A 201 8.01 11.28 18.54
C VAL A 201 6.92 10.29 18.14
N ALA A 202 6.71 9.20 18.89
CA ALA A 202 5.65 8.23 18.63
C ALA A 202 4.25 8.89 18.64
N SER A 203 4.00 9.79 19.59
CA SER A 203 2.76 10.56 19.68
C SER A 203 2.58 11.48 18.47
N GLY A 204 3.63 12.20 18.08
CA GLY A 204 3.65 13.05 16.88
C GLY A 204 3.40 12.29 15.57
N ILE A 205 3.74 10.99 15.54
CA ILE A 205 3.50 10.09 14.40
C ILE A 205 2.05 9.59 14.43
N ALA A 206 1.57 9.08 15.57
CA ALA A 206 0.20 8.58 15.70
C ALA A 206 -0.85 9.65 15.37
N LEU A 207 -0.56 10.93 15.67
CA LEU A 207 -1.36 12.09 15.28
C LEU A 207 -1.50 12.29 13.76
N ARG A 208 -0.53 11.82 12.95
CA ARG A 208 -0.55 11.94 11.49
C ARG A 208 -1.24 10.75 10.81
N TYR A 209 -1.24 9.59 11.46
CA TYR A 209 -2.00 8.42 11.05
C TYR A 209 -3.50 8.51 11.43
N ASP A 210 -4.07 9.70 11.66
CA ASP A 210 -5.46 9.92 12.11
C ASP A 210 -5.85 9.07 13.34
N TYR A 211 -4.93 8.90 14.30
CA TYR A 211 -5.07 8.01 15.46
C TYR A 211 -5.30 6.51 15.13
N ARG A 212 -5.14 6.09 13.87
CA ARG A 212 -5.13 4.67 13.47
C ARG A 212 -3.95 3.96 14.13
N GLN A 213 -4.08 2.64 14.31
CA GLN A 213 -3.05 1.84 14.98
C GLN A 213 -1.73 1.86 14.19
N VAL A 214 -0.67 2.36 14.84
CA VAL A 214 0.72 2.34 14.36
C VAL A 214 1.55 1.37 15.19
N PHE A 215 2.27 0.46 14.54
CA PHE A 215 3.18 -0.47 15.20
C PHE A 215 4.57 0.12 15.31
N PHE A 216 4.91 0.61 16.50
CA PHE A 216 6.28 0.99 16.86
C PHE A 216 7.10 -0.23 17.27
N SER A 217 8.38 -0.23 16.92
CA SER A 217 9.36 -1.23 17.35
C SER A 217 10.72 -0.55 17.59
N VAL A 218 11.64 -1.22 18.28
CA VAL A 218 12.96 -0.67 18.63
C VAL A 218 14.04 -1.68 18.24
N SER A 219 15.16 -1.20 17.71
CA SER A 219 16.34 -2.00 17.39
C SER A 219 17.63 -1.18 17.35
N LYS A 220 18.79 -1.82 17.19
CA LYS A 220 20.11 -1.17 17.19
C LYS A 220 20.65 -0.84 15.80
N ASP A 221 19.94 -1.24 14.75
CA ASP A 221 20.30 -0.98 13.35
C ASP A 221 19.04 -0.87 12.48
N ILE A 222 19.20 -0.52 11.21
CA ILE A 222 18.12 -0.37 10.23
C ILE A 222 17.36 -1.69 10.06
N LYS A 223 16.05 -1.63 10.32
CA LYS A 223 15.13 -2.75 10.16
C LYS A 223 14.51 -2.74 8.75
N PRO A 224 14.49 -3.86 8.01
CA PRO A 224 13.88 -3.92 6.68
C PRO A 224 12.36 -3.66 6.73
N ASN A 225 11.84 -3.14 5.61
CA ASN A 225 10.42 -3.00 5.29
C ASN A 225 9.56 -2.20 6.30
N VAL A 226 10.18 -1.22 6.98
CA VAL A 226 9.55 -0.28 7.90
C VAL A 226 10.27 1.07 7.84
N ASP A 227 9.62 2.14 8.29
CA ASP A 227 10.26 3.46 8.38
C ASP A 227 11.14 3.58 9.63
N ASN A 228 12.44 3.76 9.41
CA ASN A 228 13.45 3.81 10.46
C ASN A 228 13.75 5.23 10.94
N ILE A 229 13.53 5.51 12.23
CA ILE A 229 13.79 6.81 12.87
C ILE A 229 14.95 6.66 13.84
N LEU A 230 16.02 7.40 13.63
CA LEU A 230 17.22 7.35 14.46
C LEU A 230 17.08 8.27 15.68
N LEU A 231 17.15 7.71 16.89
CA LEU A 231 17.01 8.43 18.16
C LEU A 231 18.22 8.18 19.07
N GLY A 232 18.80 9.26 19.62
CA GLY A 232 19.88 9.19 20.61
C GLY A 232 20.67 10.49 20.72
N LYS A 233 21.84 10.42 21.35
CA LYS A 233 22.74 11.58 21.54
C LYS A 233 23.54 11.88 20.26
N LYS A 234 24.07 13.11 20.15
CA LYS A 234 24.85 13.60 18.99
C LYS A 234 25.89 12.57 18.55
N ASP A 235 26.66 12.05 19.50
CA ASP A 235 27.78 11.15 19.24
C ASP A 235 27.30 9.82 18.66
N PHE A 236 26.29 9.16 19.26
CA PHE A 236 25.68 7.95 18.69
C PHE A 236 25.15 8.18 17.28
N ILE A 237 24.38 9.26 17.06
CA ILE A 237 23.82 9.59 15.76
C ILE A 237 24.94 9.74 14.73
N TYR A 238 26.02 10.43 15.09
CA TYR A 238 27.16 10.67 14.21
C TYR A 238 27.93 9.39 13.90
N ASP A 239 28.16 8.55 14.90
CA ASP A 239 28.86 7.27 14.76
C ASP A 239 28.04 6.25 13.96
N PHE A 240 26.72 6.19 14.18
CA PHE A 240 25.80 5.34 13.43
C PHE A 240 25.81 5.71 11.95
N LEU A 241 25.65 6.99 11.64
CA LEU A 241 25.62 7.51 10.28
C LEU A 241 26.97 7.34 9.57
N ARG A 242 28.10 7.61 10.26
CA ARG A 242 29.45 7.32 9.73
C ARG A 242 29.63 5.82 9.41
N LYS A 243 29.12 4.91 10.25
CA LYS A 243 29.13 3.45 10.00
C LYS A 243 28.26 3.03 8.80
N LYS A 244 27.35 3.88 8.33
CA LYS A 244 26.55 3.71 7.10
C LYS A 244 27.08 4.53 5.91
N GLY A 245 28.29 5.09 5.99
CA GLY A 245 28.91 5.88 4.92
C GLY A 245 28.43 7.33 4.81
N VAL A 246 27.64 7.80 5.79
CA VAL A 246 26.97 9.10 5.75
C VAL A 246 27.84 10.17 6.41
N GLU A 247 28.41 11.08 5.62
CA GLU A 247 29.27 12.16 6.13
C GLU A 247 28.47 13.35 6.67
N ILE A 248 28.89 13.82 7.85
CA ILE A 248 28.23 14.90 8.59
C ILE A 248 29.13 16.13 8.61
N ASN A 249 28.70 17.18 7.92
CA ASN A 249 29.29 18.49 8.05
C ASN A 249 28.63 19.21 9.24
N GLU A 250 29.42 19.68 10.20
CA GLU A 250 28.90 20.43 11.34
C GLU A 250 28.15 21.69 10.85
N GLY A 251 26.98 21.97 11.44
CA GLY A 251 26.05 22.99 10.95
C GLY A 251 25.00 22.51 9.95
N ALA A 252 24.91 21.22 9.65
CA ALA A 252 23.73 20.62 9.01
C ALA A 252 22.66 20.24 10.07
N GLY A 253 21.35 20.34 9.72
CA GLY A 253 20.18 19.99 10.57
C GLY A 253 20.01 18.47 10.82
N ALA A 254 18.92 17.80 10.39
CA ALA A 254 18.72 16.35 10.57
C ALA A 254 18.24 15.42 9.40
N LEU A 255 18.50 15.55 8.09
CA LEU A 255 18.42 14.43 7.08
C LEU A 255 19.75 14.42 6.36
N LEU A 256 20.69 13.62 6.84
CA LEU A 256 21.98 13.59 6.19
C LEU A 256 21.89 12.80 4.88
N ASN A 257 22.59 13.28 3.86
CA ASN A 257 22.69 12.67 2.55
C ASN A 257 23.43 11.33 2.67
N GLY A 258 22.69 10.28 3.04
CA GLY A 258 23.21 8.93 3.23
C GLY A 258 23.35 8.16 1.94
N CYS A 259 24.29 8.60 1.10
CA CYS A 259 24.72 7.90 -0.10
C CYS A 259 25.73 6.80 0.26
N SER A 260 25.54 5.59 -0.27
CA SER A 260 26.45 4.47 -0.06
C SER A 260 27.63 4.62 -1.03
N PRO A 261 28.89 4.71 -0.55
CA PRO A 261 29.98 5.41 -1.24
C PRO A 261 30.58 4.63 -2.43
N GLN A 262 29.77 4.37 -3.47
CA GLN A 262 30.09 3.35 -4.47
C GLN A 262 29.56 3.51 -5.91
N VAL A 263 28.54 4.34 -6.22
CA VAL A 263 28.17 4.55 -7.64
C VAL A 263 28.11 6.00 -8.08
N LYS A 264 28.37 6.19 -9.37
CA LYS A 264 28.66 7.48 -9.98
C LYS A 264 27.46 7.99 -10.75
N LYS A 265 27.11 9.27 -10.51
CA LYS A 265 26.16 10.15 -11.25
C LYS A 265 24.68 10.13 -10.84
N GLN A 266 24.34 10.93 -9.82
CA GLN A 266 23.23 11.90 -9.95
C GLN A 266 23.53 13.15 -9.08
N LYS A 267 22.61 14.12 -8.96
CA LYS A 267 22.96 15.55 -8.81
C LYS A 267 22.15 16.29 -7.71
N CYS A 268 22.86 17.09 -6.88
CA CYS A 268 22.34 18.02 -5.83
C CYS A 268 21.70 17.40 -4.57
N ARG A 269 21.35 18.18 -3.52
CA ARG A 269 22.22 18.86 -2.51
C ARG A 269 21.35 19.34 -1.30
N LYS A 270 21.37 18.64 -0.14
CA LYS A 270 20.58 18.94 1.12
C LYS A 270 19.03 18.84 0.92
N SER A 271 18.10 18.92 1.89
CA SER A 271 18.09 19.40 3.30
C SER A 271 17.39 18.44 4.31
N LEU A 272 17.16 18.86 5.58
CA LEU A 272 17.57 18.10 6.79
C LEU A 272 16.50 17.90 7.97
N ILE A 273 15.62 16.84 8.05
CA ILE A 273 14.91 16.29 9.29
C ILE A 273 14.67 14.74 9.32
N PHE A 274 15.08 14.01 10.38
CA PHE A 274 15.33 12.54 10.33
C PHE A 274 14.11 11.65 10.50
N ILE A 275 13.62 11.07 9.39
CA ILE A 275 12.69 9.96 9.37
C ILE A 275 12.98 9.05 8.15
N GLY A 276 12.95 7.73 8.33
CA GLY A 276 12.42 6.81 7.32
C GLY A 276 13.39 6.25 6.28
N PHE A 277 14.50 5.62 6.67
CA PHE A 277 15.14 4.66 5.75
C PHE A 277 14.26 3.42 5.59
N TYR A 278 13.83 3.12 4.36
CA TYR A 278 13.17 1.87 4.01
C TYR A 278 14.23 0.89 3.49
N ALA A 279 14.52 -0.18 4.23
CA ALA A 279 15.60 -1.10 3.88
C ALA A 279 15.11 -2.30 3.07
N GLU A 280 14.87 -2.08 1.77
CA GLU A 280 14.90 -3.13 0.75
C GLU A 280 15.42 -2.59 -0.60
N GLN A 281 16.74 -2.42 -0.70
CA GLN A 281 17.53 -2.63 -1.93
C GLN A 281 19.03 -2.38 -1.66
N GLN A 282 19.89 -3.29 -2.11
CA GLN A 282 21.35 -3.08 -2.13
C GLN A 282 21.76 -2.34 -3.42
N ALA A 283 21.59 -1.02 -3.47
CA ALA A 283 22.13 -0.23 -4.59
C ALA A 283 22.52 1.21 -4.23
N PHE A 284 23.81 1.39 -3.89
CA PHE A 284 24.72 2.15 -4.77
C PHE A 284 24.17 3.46 -5.39
N PHE A 285 24.27 4.55 -4.64
CA PHE A 285 24.63 5.93 -5.07
C PHE A 285 25.22 6.65 -3.85
#